data_AF-A0A8H5HEH2-F1
#
_entry.id   AF-A0A8H5HEH2-F1
#
_cell.length_a   1.000
_cell.length_b   1.000
_cell.length_c   1.000
_cell.angle_alpha   90.00
_cell.angle_beta   90.00
_cell.angle_gamma   90.00
#
_symmetry.space_group_name_H-M   'P 1'
#
loop_
_entity.id
_entity.type
_entity.pdbx_description
1 polymer ?
#
loop_
_entity_poly.entity_id
_entity_poly.type
_entity_poly.pdbx_seq_one_letter_code
_entity_poly.pdbx_strand_id
1 'polypeptide(L)'
;MNIEHQTDFLGCSSVWRDIDPSKWMYLLGAFGANNTTYSNAQLKVNYCLSQPVVPKCQLNFNAPLLMLVIMFNIVKVTCMAFAATRIHDNPLVTIGDAIASFTSDPDIHTRDMCLASGDIFDGREIGKTVCLEYQSRRIRWFRAASKRHWMTTLLFFAVAISAILGLLIYGIITQLGLGIGFSAFWQLGVGTAHAQTIISGWKIPTDGYSALVASVLVSNSPQLILSIIYLLFNSLCTKVFLAREWFSYSRARKPLRVSIPEGAQRSTYFLQIPYRFGLPLMAYSTILHWLVSQSIFLVQVTYYDESDSDYNLTISSCGYSPPGMILTLIVGGTLI
;
A
#
# COMPACT_ATOMS: atom_id res chain seq x y z
N MET A 1 -30.52 10.34 48.70
CA MET A 1 -30.10 9.00 48.29
C MET A 1 -28.96 9.20 47.30
N ASN A 2 -27.73 9.11 47.78
CA ASN A 2 -26.53 9.29 46.97
C ASN A 2 -26.39 8.05 46.08
N ILE A 3 -26.41 8.25 44.77
CA ILE A 3 -25.98 7.23 43.82
C ILE A 3 -24.61 7.71 43.33
N GLU A 4 -23.57 7.20 43.98
CA GLU A 4 -22.21 7.21 43.44
C GLU A 4 -22.21 6.40 42.15
N HIS A 5 -21.96 7.05 41.02
CA HIS A 5 -21.60 6.35 39.79
C HIS A 5 -20.08 6.32 39.67
N GLN A 6 -19.52 5.25 40.20
CA GLN A 6 -18.23 4.73 39.80
C GLN A 6 -18.34 4.23 38.36
N THR A 7 -17.68 4.90 37.41
CA THR A 7 -17.55 4.38 36.04
C THR A 7 -16.17 4.68 35.48
N ASP A 8 -15.22 3.79 35.77
CA ASP A 8 -14.08 3.48 34.90
C ASP A 8 -14.61 2.85 33.61
N PHE A 9 -15.15 3.67 32.69
CA PHE A 9 -15.51 3.23 31.34
C PHE A 9 -14.84 4.13 30.30
N LEU A 10 -13.70 3.63 29.81
CA LEU A 10 -12.86 4.17 28.73
C LEU A 10 -13.47 4.00 27.31
N GLY A 11 -14.80 3.88 27.21
CA GLY A 11 -15.48 3.51 25.96
C GLY A 11 -16.16 4.63 25.17
N CYS A 12 -16.35 5.82 25.76
CA CYS A 12 -16.83 6.98 25.01
C CYS A 12 -15.63 7.80 24.54
N SER A 13 -15.54 8.09 23.23
CA SER A 13 -14.68 9.18 22.77
C SER A 13 -15.04 10.46 23.54
N SER A 14 -14.05 11.02 24.24
CA SER A 14 -14.20 12.13 25.19
C SER A 14 -14.85 13.38 24.60
N VAL A 15 -14.85 13.50 23.27
CA VAL A 15 -15.33 14.66 22.52
C VAL A 15 -16.84 14.92 22.69
N TRP A 16 -17.65 13.87 22.84
CA TRP A 16 -19.10 14.04 23.01
C TRP A 16 -19.53 14.30 24.46
N ARG A 17 -18.60 14.23 25.43
CA ARG A 17 -18.87 14.62 26.81
C ARG A 17 -18.91 16.15 26.98
N ASP A 18 -18.18 16.88 26.14
CA ASP A 18 -18.04 18.35 26.20
C ASP A 18 -18.73 19.06 25.01
N ILE A 19 -19.97 18.66 24.68
CA ILE A 19 -20.77 19.42 23.71
C ILE A 19 -21.23 20.70 24.39
N ASP A 20 -20.84 21.87 23.87
CA ASP A 20 -21.37 23.16 24.31
C ASP A 20 -22.74 23.41 23.66
N PRO A 21 -23.86 23.22 24.38
CA PRO A 21 -25.21 23.33 23.82
C PRO A 21 -25.55 24.78 23.45
N SER A 22 -24.78 25.77 23.92
CA SER A 22 -24.99 27.18 23.60
C SER A 22 -24.73 27.53 22.13
N LYS A 23 -24.00 26.68 21.40
CA LYS A 23 -23.70 26.84 19.97
C LYS A 23 -24.73 26.20 19.04
N TRP A 24 -25.73 25.51 19.59
CA TRP A 24 -26.72 24.76 18.82
C TRP A 24 -28.09 25.45 18.90
N MET A 25 -28.66 25.74 17.73
CA MET A 25 -29.99 26.35 17.58
C MET A 25 -30.86 25.45 16.72
N TYR A 26 -32.04 25.11 17.21
CA TYR A 26 -33.04 24.36 16.45
C TYR A 26 -34.07 25.33 15.86
N LEU A 27 -34.35 25.18 14.55
CA LEU A 27 -35.37 25.95 13.84
C LEU A 27 -36.66 25.14 13.82
N LEU A 28 -37.66 25.58 14.57
CA LEU A 28 -38.98 24.96 14.57
C LEU A 28 -39.87 25.68 13.55
N GLY A 29 -40.28 24.97 12.50
CA GLY A 29 -41.30 25.44 11.56
C GLY A 29 -42.68 25.01 12.05
N ALA A 30 -43.50 25.97 12.51
CA ALA A 30 -44.89 25.70 12.87
C ALA A 30 -45.82 26.02 11.68
N PHE A 31 -46.63 25.04 11.25
CA PHE A 31 -47.73 25.28 10.31
C PHE A 31 -48.94 25.81 11.08
N GLY A 32 -49.25 27.10 10.92
CA GLY A 32 -50.51 27.67 11.39
C GLY A 32 -51.68 27.17 10.53
N ALA A 33 -52.86 26.97 11.14
CA ALA A 33 -54.07 26.48 10.48
C ALA A 33 -54.55 27.34 9.27
N ASN A 34 -53.97 28.52 9.08
CA ASN A 34 -54.16 29.38 7.90
C ASN A 34 -52.78 29.63 7.28
N ASN A 35 -52.55 29.11 6.06
CA ASN A 35 -51.29 29.04 5.29
C ASN A 35 -50.52 30.37 5.02
N THR A 36 -50.39 31.31 5.97
CA THR A 36 -49.75 32.61 5.70
C THR A 36 -48.87 33.16 6.83
N THR A 37 -48.46 32.38 7.83
CA THR A 37 -47.49 32.88 8.82
C THR A 37 -46.47 31.81 9.22
N TYR A 38 -45.30 31.84 8.60
CA TYR A 38 -44.10 31.13 9.05
C TYR A 38 -43.52 31.87 10.25
N SER A 39 -43.67 31.33 11.46
CA SER A 39 -42.87 31.76 12.61
C SER A 39 -41.66 30.83 12.73
N ASN A 40 -40.47 31.38 12.49
CA ASN A 40 -39.21 30.67 12.70
C ASN A 40 -38.80 30.83 14.16
N ALA A 41 -39.37 30.00 15.04
CA ALA A 41 -38.96 30.01 16.44
C ALA A 41 -37.58 29.35 16.56
N GLN A 42 -36.59 30.11 17.04
CA GLN A 42 -35.26 29.62 17.34
C GLN A 42 -35.24 29.12 18.78
N LEU A 43 -35.13 27.81 18.98
CA LEU A 43 -34.96 27.22 20.30
C LEU A 43 -33.48 26.98 20.60
N LYS A 44 -33.06 27.48 21.76
CA LYS A 44 -31.73 27.22 22.31
C LYS A 44 -31.71 25.82 22.91
N VAL A 45 -30.77 25.00 22.48
CA VAL A 45 -30.55 23.68 23.08
C VAL A 45 -29.95 23.89 24.48
N ASN A 46 -30.56 23.29 25.51
CA ASN A 46 -30.08 23.42 26.90
C ASN A 46 -29.04 22.36 27.25
N TYR A 47 -29.27 21.11 26.83
CA TYR A 47 -28.36 19.99 27.06
C TYR A 47 -28.63 18.89 26.02
N CYS A 48 -27.64 18.05 25.76
CA CYS A 48 -27.76 16.88 24.90
C CYS A 48 -27.76 15.61 25.76
N LEU A 49 -28.69 14.70 25.49
CA LEU A 49 -28.66 13.35 26.05
C LEU A 49 -27.98 12.43 25.04
N SER A 50 -26.93 11.75 25.47
CA SER A 50 -26.31 10.68 24.69
C SER A 50 -26.23 9.45 25.57
N GLN A 51 -26.69 8.32 25.05
CA GLN A 51 -26.55 7.03 25.72
C GLN A 51 -25.27 6.36 25.21
N PRO A 52 -24.37 5.90 26.09
CA PRO A 52 -23.22 5.12 25.66
C PRO A 52 -23.74 3.78 25.11
N VAL A 53 -23.51 3.56 23.81
CA VAL A 53 -23.81 2.28 23.17
C VAL A 53 -22.53 1.47 23.11
N VAL A 54 -22.56 0.25 23.66
CA VAL A 54 -21.44 -0.70 23.52
C VAL A 54 -21.43 -1.17 22.05
N PRO A 55 -20.34 -0.93 21.30
CA PRO A 55 -20.28 -1.34 19.90
C PRO A 55 -20.34 -2.87 19.81
N LYS A 56 -21.33 -3.38 19.08
CA LYS A 56 -21.41 -4.81 18.73
C LYS A 56 -20.64 -5.04 17.43
N CYS A 57 -19.48 -5.68 17.54
CA CYS A 57 -18.71 -6.10 16.37
C CYS A 57 -19.39 -7.33 15.75
N GLN A 58 -19.90 -7.19 14.53
CA GLN A 58 -20.38 -8.32 13.73
C GLN A 58 -19.47 -8.52 12.52
N LEU A 59 -19.26 -9.78 12.16
CA LEU A 59 -18.59 -10.12 10.92
C LEU A 59 -19.62 -10.07 9.79
N ASN A 60 -19.58 -9.01 8.98
CA ASN A 60 -20.38 -8.94 7.77
C ASN A 60 -19.56 -9.44 6.58
N PHE A 61 -20.11 -10.41 5.85
CA PHE A 61 -19.43 -11.07 4.76
C PHE A 61 -20.16 -10.85 3.44
N ASN A 62 -19.45 -10.29 2.46
CA ASN A 62 -19.96 -10.12 1.11
C ASN A 62 -19.56 -11.34 0.26
N ALA A 63 -20.52 -12.25 0.04
CA ALA A 63 -20.31 -13.47 -0.73
C ALA A 63 -19.86 -13.24 -2.18
N PRO A 64 -20.47 -12.32 -2.97
CA PRO A 64 -19.95 -11.96 -4.29
C PRO A 64 -18.47 -11.57 -4.30
N LEU A 65 -18.03 -10.73 -3.36
CA LEU A 65 -16.63 -10.30 -3.29
C LEU A 65 -15.70 -11.46 -2.92
N LEU A 66 -16.07 -12.33 -1.99
CA LEU A 66 -15.23 -13.50 -1.68
C LEU A 66 -15.15 -14.46 -2.87
N MET A 67 -16.28 -14.76 -3.51
CA MET A 67 -16.29 -15.66 -4.67
C MET A 67 -15.37 -15.14 -5.78
N LEU A 68 -15.38 -13.82 -6.00
CA LEU A 68 -14.45 -13.16 -6.92
C LEU A 68 -12.97 -13.40 -6.52
N VAL A 69 -12.62 -13.17 -5.25
CA VAL A 69 -11.25 -13.37 -4.74
C VAL A 69 -10.83 -14.83 -4.84
N ILE A 70 -11.72 -15.78 -4.52
CA ILE A 70 -11.46 -17.23 -4.66
C ILE A 70 -11.17 -17.57 -6.12
N MET A 71 -12.00 -17.09 -7.06
CA MET A 71 -11.80 -17.32 -8.50
C MET A 71 -10.44 -16.81 -8.97
N PHE A 72 -10.05 -15.59 -8.59
CA PHE A 72 -8.72 -15.06 -8.94
C PHE A 72 -7.57 -15.90 -8.37
N ASN A 73 -7.70 -16.41 -7.14
CA ASN A 73 -6.68 -17.28 -6.55
C ASN A 73 -6.61 -18.64 -7.26
N ILE A 74 -7.75 -19.22 -7.66
CA ILE A 74 -7.79 -20.47 -8.45
C ILE A 74 -7.10 -20.26 -9.80
N VAL A 75 -7.38 -19.15 -10.50
CA VAL A 75 -6.71 -18.81 -11.76
C VAL A 75 -5.20 -18.68 -11.54
N LYS A 76 -4.77 -17.96 -10.49
CA LYS A 76 -3.36 -17.79 -10.15
C LYS A 76 -2.65 -19.13 -9.91
N VAL A 77 -3.25 -20.02 -9.12
CA VAL A 77 -2.70 -21.36 -8.84
C VAL A 77 -2.65 -22.20 -10.11
N THR A 78 -3.69 -22.16 -10.94
CA THR A 78 -3.73 -22.86 -12.22
C THR A 78 -2.61 -22.38 -13.15
N CYS A 79 -2.39 -21.06 -13.26
CA CYS A 79 -1.31 -20.49 -14.04
C CYS A 79 0.07 -20.90 -13.49
N MET A 80 0.26 -20.89 -12.17
CA MET A 80 1.51 -21.34 -11.54
C MET A 80 1.77 -22.83 -11.79
N ALA A 81 0.76 -23.67 -11.67
CA ALA A 81 0.87 -25.12 -11.95
C ALA A 81 1.16 -25.38 -13.44
N PHE A 82 0.51 -24.65 -14.34
CA PHE A 82 0.80 -24.71 -15.77
C PHE A 82 2.24 -24.30 -16.08
N ALA A 83 2.71 -23.18 -15.52
CA ALA A 83 4.10 -22.74 -15.67
C ALA A 83 5.09 -23.80 -15.14
N ALA A 84 4.83 -24.34 -13.96
CA ALA A 84 5.68 -25.36 -13.32
C ALA A 84 5.74 -26.68 -14.12
N THR A 85 4.69 -27.03 -14.86
CA THR A 85 4.63 -28.28 -15.65
C THR A 85 5.02 -28.11 -17.11
N ARG A 86 5.21 -26.88 -17.61
CA ARG A 86 5.55 -26.63 -19.02
C ARG A 86 6.95 -26.09 -19.21
N ILE A 87 7.49 -25.34 -18.25
CA ILE A 87 8.84 -24.78 -18.32
C ILE A 87 9.83 -25.86 -17.86
N HIS A 88 10.35 -26.64 -18.80
CA HIS A 88 11.40 -27.65 -18.57
C HIS A 88 12.78 -27.20 -19.06
N ASP A 89 12.86 -26.06 -19.75
CA ASP A 89 14.13 -25.53 -20.24
C ASP A 89 15.03 -25.15 -19.06
N ASN A 90 16.33 -25.04 -19.29
CA ASN A 90 17.27 -24.48 -18.31
C ASN A 90 17.20 -22.94 -18.40
N PRO A 91 16.38 -22.24 -17.59
CA PRO A 91 16.31 -20.80 -17.67
C PRO A 91 17.66 -20.19 -17.29
N LEU A 92 18.10 -19.19 -18.05
CA LEU A 92 19.24 -18.35 -17.69
C LEU A 92 18.80 -17.35 -16.61
N VAL A 93 18.72 -17.82 -15.36
CA VAL A 93 18.19 -17.03 -14.23
C VAL A 93 19.23 -16.05 -13.72
N THR A 94 20.50 -16.46 -13.70
CA THR A 94 21.61 -15.61 -13.24
C THR A 94 22.52 -15.21 -14.40
N ILE A 95 23.31 -14.17 -14.16
CA ILE A 95 24.39 -13.82 -15.09
C ILE A 95 25.44 -14.92 -15.19
N GLY A 96 25.64 -15.71 -14.12
CA GLY A 96 26.52 -16.86 -14.15
C GLY A 96 26.01 -17.97 -15.06
N ASP A 97 24.70 -18.22 -15.07
CA ASP A 97 24.08 -19.20 -15.99
C ASP A 97 24.35 -18.79 -17.44
N ALA A 98 24.19 -17.50 -17.76
CA ALA A 98 24.50 -16.95 -19.08
C ALA A 98 25.99 -17.11 -19.44
N ILE A 99 26.91 -16.77 -18.53
CA ILE A 99 28.36 -16.93 -18.76
C ILE A 99 28.70 -18.41 -19.00
N ALA A 100 28.21 -19.31 -18.13
CA ALA A 100 28.51 -20.74 -18.23
C ALA A 100 27.96 -21.35 -19.53
N SER A 101 26.72 -20.99 -19.90
CA SER A 101 26.08 -21.43 -21.14
C SER A 101 26.86 -20.94 -22.37
N PHE A 102 27.06 -19.63 -22.52
CA PHE A 102 27.73 -19.06 -23.71
C PHE A 102 29.22 -19.38 -23.82
N THR A 103 29.87 -19.77 -22.71
CA THR A 103 31.26 -20.25 -22.76
C THR A 103 31.33 -21.72 -23.20
N SER A 104 30.32 -22.52 -22.86
CA SER A 104 30.27 -23.94 -23.21
C SER A 104 29.72 -24.17 -24.62
N ASP A 105 28.69 -23.41 -24.99
CA ASP A 105 28.06 -23.43 -26.32
C ASP A 105 27.98 -22.00 -26.87
N PRO A 106 29.02 -21.53 -27.60
CA PRO A 106 29.07 -20.19 -28.16
C PRO A 106 28.01 -19.98 -29.24
N ASP A 107 27.25 -18.89 -29.14
CA ASP A 107 26.25 -18.52 -30.14
C ASP A 107 26.89 -18.23 -31.51
N ILE A 108 26.27 -18.73 -32.58
CA ILE A 108 26.79 -18.67 -33.95
C ILE A 108 26.90 -17.22 -34.46
N HIS A 109 25.98 -16.34 -34.04
CA HIS A 109 25.91 -14.96 -34.51
C HIS A 109 26.87 -14.02 -33.79
N THR A 110 27.34 -14.39 -32.60
CA THR A 110 28.26 -13.60 -31.77
C THR A 110 29.64 -14.23 -31.63
N ARG A 111 29.88 -15.35 -32.32
CA ARG A 111 31.17 -16.03 -32.36
C ARG A 111 32.28 -15.06 -32.81
N ASP A 112 33.42 -15.11 -32.10
CA ASP A 112 34.59 -14.26 -32.31
C ASP A 112 34.38 -12.76 -32.09
N MET A 113 33.25 -12.34 -31.51
CA MET A 113 33.03 -10.98 -31.01
C MET A 113 33.44 -10.87 -29.54
N CYS A 114 34.26 -9.88 -29.21
CA CYS A 114 34.69 -9.62 -27.83
C CYS A 114 34.00 -8.37 -27.29
N LEU A 115 33.39 -8.46 -26.10
CA LEU A 115 32.80 -7.32 -25.37
C LEU A 115 31.80 -6.49 -26.21
N ALA A 116 31.13 -7.11 -27.18
CA ALA A 116 30.12 -6.44 -27.99
C ALA A 116 28.98 -5.90 -27.11
N SER A 117 28.61 -4.64 -27.30
CA SER A 117 27.49 -3.98 -26.62
C SER A 117 26.21 -4.13 -27.46
N GLY A 118 25.05 -4.03 -26.80
CA GLY A 118 23.74 -3.99 -27.47
C GLY A 118 23.67 -2.96 -28.60
N ASP A 119 24.35 -1.83 -28.46
CA ASP A 119 24.37 -0.74 -29.45
C ASP A 119 24.94 -1.18 -30.83
N ILE A 120 25.80 -2.20 -30.85
CA ILE A 120 26.35 -2.76 -32.10
C ILE A 120 25.26 -3.54 -32.86
N PHE A 121 24.34 -4.18 -32.13
CA PHE A 121 23.24 -4.96 -32.70
C PHE A 121 22.02 -4.10 -33.07
N ASP A 122 21.83 -2.96 -32.38
CA ASP A 122 20.77 -1.99 -32.70
C ASP A 122 21.09 -1.14 -33.96
N GLY A 123 22.37 -1.07 -34.34
CA GLY A 123 22.83 -0.38 -35.55
C GLY A 123 22.61 -1.18 -36.84
N ARG A 124 22.39 -0.49 -37.97
CA ARG A 124 22.27 -1.09 -39.31
C ARG A 124 23.55 -1.77 -39.85
N GLU A 125 24.63 -1.85 -39.08
CA GLU A 125 25.88 -2.53 -39.48
C GLU A 125 25.90 -4.01 -39.06
N ILE A 126 24.83 -4.74 -39.40
CA ILE A 126 24.77 -6.19 -39.23
C ILE A 126 25.84 -6.81 -40.15
N GLY A 127 26.88 -7.43 -39.56
CA GLY A 127 27.89 -8.20 -40.31
C GLY A 127 29.35 -7.82 -40.11
N LYS A 128 29.69 -6.78 -39.33
CA LYS A 128 31.08 -6.55 -38.91
C LYS A 128 31.37 -7.31 -37.61
N THR A 129 32.29 -8.26 -37.65
CA THR A 129 32.93 -8.84 -36.46
C THR A 129 33.77 -7.77 -35.78
N VAL A 130 33.28 -7.23 -34.66
CA VAL A 130 33.99 -6.23 -33.85
C VAL A 130 34.42 -6.88 -32.55
N CYS A 131 35.72 -6.93 -32.30
CA CYS A 131 36.30 -7.29 -31.00
C CYS A 131 36.73 -5.98 -30.32
N LEU A 132 36.02 -5.59 -29.26
CA LEU A 132 36.33 -4.39 -28.49
C LEU A 132 37.37 -4.69 -27.41
N GLU A 133 38.40 -3.85 -27.31
CA GLU A 133 39.39 -3.95 -26.25
C GLU A 133 38.78 -3.58 -24.89
N TYR A 134 39.08 -4.37 -23.85
CA TYR A 134 38.64 -4.06 -22.50
C TYR A 134 39.33 -2.80 -21.97
N GLN A 135 38.56 -1.73 -21.80
CA GLN A 135 39.04 -0.53 -21.12
C GLN A 135 38.56 -0.52 -19.67
N SER A 136 39.51 -0.55 -18.73
CA SER A 136 39.21 -0.43 -17.30
C SER A 136 38.62 0.95 -17.00
N ARG A 137 37.31 0.99 -16.76
CA ARG A 137 36.57 2.20 -16.39
C ARG A 137 35.97 2.05 -15.00
N ARG A 138 36.12 3.10 -14.18
CA ARG A 138 35.43 3.20 -12.89
C ARG A 138 34.01 3.69 -13.12
N ILE A 139 33.05 2.78 -13.12
CA ILE A 139 31.63 3.11 -13.26
C ILE A 139 31.03 3.32 -11.86
N ARG A 140 30.31 4.43 -11.66
CA ARG A 140 29.56 4.70 -10.43
C ARG A 140 28.33 3.80 -10.38
N TRP A 141 27.96 3.36 -9.18
CA TRP A 141 26.84 2.44 -8.95
C TRP A 141 25.50 2.93 -9.53
N PHE A 142 25.22 4.24 -9.44
CA PHE A 142 24.00 4.83 -10.01
C PHE A 142 23.90 4.71 -11.53
N ARG A 143 25.01 4.51 -12.26
CA ARG A 143 24.99 4.28 -13.71
C ARG A 143 24.70 2.83 -14.08
N ALA A 144 24.63 1.91 -13.12
CA ALA A 144 24.28 0.51 -13.37
C ALA A 144 22.84 0.33 -13.87
N ALA A 145 21.95 1.25 -13.50
CA ALA A 145 20.58 1.27 -13.99
C ALA A 145 20.32 2.56 -14.79
N SER A 146 19.41 2.47 -15.77
CA SER A 146 19.02 3.63 -16.58
C SER A 146 18.47 4.77 -15.72
N LYS A 147 18.77 6.02 -16.09
CA LYS A 147 18.20 7.21 -15.46
C LYS A 147 16.67 7.14 -15.41
N ARG A 148 16.03 6.57 -16.45
CA ARG A 148 14.57 6.38 -16.49
C ARG A 148 14.09 5.50 -15.33
N HIS A 149 14.77 4.39 -15.04
CA HIS A 149 14.42 3.50 -13.92
C HIS A 149 14.56 4.17 -12.54
N TRP A 150 15.62 4.96 -12.35
CA TRP A 150 15.79 5.75 -11.13
C TRP A 150 14.68 6.78 -10.98
N MET A 151 14.43 7.56 -12.03
CA MET A 151 13.39 8.60 -12.01
C MET A 151 11.99 8.03 -11.80
N THR A 152 11.64 6.90 -12.46
CA THR A 152 10.34 6.27 -12.25
C THR A 152 10.20 5.79 -10.82
N THR A 153 11.20 5.10 -10.27
CA THR A 153 11.15 4.59 -8.89
C THR A 153 10.99 5.74 -7.88
N LEU A 154 11.82 6.79 -7.99
CA LEU A 154 11.75 7.96 -7.13
C LEU A 154 10.42 8.72 -7.27
N LEU A 155 9.88 8.84 -8.48
CA LEU A 155 8.59 9.48 -8.73
C LEU A 155 7.45 8.74 -8.02
N PHE A 156 7.40 7.41 -8.12
CA PHE A 156 6.35 6.62 -7.45
C PHE A 156 6.43 6.73 -5.92
N PHE A 157 7.65 6.72 -5.36
CA PHE A 157 7.86 6.99 -3.93
C PHE A 157 7.38 8.39 -3.54
N ALA A 158 7.75 9.42 -4.30
CA ALA A 158 7.35 10.80 -4.04
C ALA A 158 5.83 11.00 -4.12
N VAL A 159 5.17 10.39 -5.11
CA VAL A 159 3.71 10.42 -5.26
C VAL A 159 3.02 9.73 -4.10
N ALA A 160 3.50 8.55 -3.68
CA ALA A 160 2.92 7.82 -2.56
C ALA A 160 3.06 8.58 -1.23
N ILE A 161 4.23 9.15 -0.94
CA ILE A 161 4.44 9.98 0.26
C ILE A 161 3.56 11.24 0.21
N SER A 162 3.52 11.92 -0.93
CA SER A 162 2.70 13.13 -1.10
C SER A 162 1.20 12.83 -0.91
N ALA A 163 0.73 11.68 -1.40
CA ALA A 163 -0.66 11.26 -1.22
C ALA A 163 -1.00 10.99 0.25
N ILE A 164 -0.15 10.24 0.98
CA ILE A 164 -0.37 9.97 2.41
C ILE A 164 -0.28 11.26 3.23
N LEU A 165 0.69 12.13 2.91
CA LEU A 165 0.84 13.42 3.57
C LEU A 165 -0.38 14.32 3.34
N GLY A 166 -0.90 14.37 2.11
CA GLY A 166 -2.11 15.11 1.78
C GLY A 166 -3.34 14.59 2.53
N LEU A 167 -3.51 13.27 2.62
CA LEU A 167 -4.59 12.65 3.40
C LEU A 167 -4.45 12.93 4.91
N LEU A 168 -3.23 12.90 5.44
CA LEU A 168 -2.96 13.24 6.84
C LEU A 168 -3.29 14.71 7.14
N ILE A 169 -2.86 15.64 6.28
CA ILE A 169 -3.18 17.07 6.42
C ILE A 169 -4.69 17.29 6.37
N TYR A 170 -5.37 16.67 5.41
CA TYR A 170 -6.83 16.72 5.31
C TYR A 170 -7.49 16.22 6.60
N GLY A 171 -7.08 15.05 7.11
CA GLY A 171 -7.60 14.48 8.34
C GLY A 171 -7.37 15.40 9.55
N ILE A 172 -6.18 15.97 9.70
CA ILE A 172 -5.86 16.90 10.79
C ILE A 172 -6.74 18.16 10.73
N ILE A 173 -6.92 18.76 9.55
CA ILE A 173 -7.76 19.96 9.38
C ILE A 173 -9.21 19.65 9.78
N THR A 174 -9.74 18.50 9.34
CA THR A 174 -11.10 18.07 9.69
C THR A 174 -11.27 17.87 11.20
N GLN A 175 -10.32 17.23 11.88
CA GLN A 175 -10.40 17.03 13.33
C GLN A 175 -10.20 18.32 14.13
N LEU A 176 -9.32 19.21 13.68
CA LEU A 176 -9.09 20.51 14.33
C LEU A 176 -10.33 21.40 14.22
N GLY A 177 -11.06 21.33 13.11
CA GLY A 177 -12.37 21.99 12.95
C GLY A 177 -13.43 21.50 13.94
N LEU A 178 -13.28 20.28 14.47
CA LEU A 178 -14.11 19.70 15.51
C LEU A 178 -13.61 20.00 16.94
N GLY A 179 -12.55 20.80 17.09
CA GLY A 179 -11.98 21.17 18.40
C GLY A 179 -11.10 20.09 19.05
N ILE A 180 -10.71 19.06 18.30
CA ILE A 180 -9.92 17.93 18.82
C ILE A 180 -8.43 18.30 18.82
N GLY A 181 -7.81 18.30 20.00
CA GLY A 181 -6.39 18.63 20.17
C GLY A 181 -5.44 17.52 19.71
N PHE A 182 -4.18 17.88 19.41
CA PHE A 182 -3.16 16.96 18.91
C PHE A 182 -2.89 15.75 19.83
N SER A 183 -3.01 15.90 21.15
CA SER A 183 -2.84 14.81 22.10
C SER A 183 -3.94 13.74 21.99
N ALA A 184 -5.15 14.14 21.60
CA ALA A 184 -6.27 13.23 21.38
C ALA A 184 -6.07 12.37 20.13
N PHE A 185 -5.26 12.78 19.15
CA PHE A 185 -4.98 11.98 17.95
C PHE A 185 -4.27 10.66 18.27
N TRP A 186 -3.41 10.65 19.28
CA TRP A 186 -2.75 9.41 19.70
C TRP A 186 -3.70 8.51 20.51
N GLN A 187 -4.66 9.10 21.22
CA GLN A 187 -5.69 8.37 21.97
C GLN A 187 -6.71 7.69 21.06
N LEU A 188 -6.87 8.16 19.81
CA LEU A 188 -7.69 7.48 18.80
C LEU A 188 -7.18 6.08 18.50
N GLY A 189 -5.89 5.77 18.74
CA GLY A 189 -5.32 4.46 18.49
C GLY A 189 -4.98 4.19 17.01
N VAL A 190 -4.16 3.16 16.79
CA VAL A 190 -3.73 2.72 15.46
C VAL A 190 -4.74 1.73 14.92
N GLY A 191 -5.32 2.00 13.75
CA GLY A 191 -6.25 1.09 13.05
C GLY A 191 -7.62 0.90 13.72
N THR A 192 -7.95 1.70 14.71
CA THR A 192 -9.21 1.64 15.45
C THR A 192 -10.27 2.52 14.82
N ALA A 193 -11.44 1.94 14.54
CA ALA A 193 -12.58 2.64 13.96
C ALA A 193 -13.26 3.52 15.01
N HIS A 194 -13.31 4.83 14.75
CA HIS A 194 -14.05 5.80 15.55
C HIS A 194 -15.02 6.56 14.67
N ALA A 195 -16.17 6.96 15.23
CA ALA A 195 -17.15 7.75 14.49
C ALA A 195 -16.56 9.06 13.95
N GLN A 196 -15.58 9.66 14.65
CA GLN A 196 -14.91 10.89 14.19
C GLN A 196 -13.92 10.66 13.05
N THR A 197 -13.45 9.43 12.86
CA THR A 197 -12.43 9.09 11.85
C THR A 197 -13.01 8.40 10.62
N ILE A 198 -14.33 8.36 10.51
CA ILE A 198 -15.02 7.96 9.29
C ILE A 198 -14.89 9.10 8.27
N ILE A 199 -14.46 8.76 7.07
CA ILE A 199 -14.36 9.72 5.96
C ILE A 199 -15.78 10.10 5.52
N SER A 200 -16.13 11.37 5.70
CA SER A 200 -17.37 11.96 5.24
C SER A 200 -17.08 13.05 4.20
N GLY A 201 -17.93 13.18 3.18
CA GLY A 201 -17.83 14.26 2.18
C GLY A 201 -16.98 13.94 0.94
N TRP A 202 -16.46 12.72 0.81
CA TRP A 202 -15.96 12.24 -0.48
C TRP A 202 -17.13 11.93 -1.41
N LYS A 203 -16.96 12.11 -2.72
CA LYS A 203 -17.96 11.74 -3.74
C LYS A 203 -17.98 10.21 -3.97
N ILE A 204 -18.08 9.46 -2.89
CA ILE A 204 -18.22 8.01 -2.88
C ILE A 204 -19.66 7.70 -2.46
N PRO A 205 -20.35 6.73 -3.09
CA PRO A 205 -21.64 6.25 -2.60
C PRO A 205 -21.52 5.82 -1.14
N THR A 206 -22.44 6.23 -0.28
CA THR A 206 -22.44 5.89 1.16
C THR A 206 -23.41 4.75 1.48
N ASP A 207 -24.40 4.55 0.61
CA ASP A 207 -25.50 3.62 0.85
C ASP A 207 -25.52 2.48 -0.18
N GLY A 208 -25.90 1.29 0.30
CA GLY A 208 -26.09 0.10 -0.53
C GLY A 208 -24.80 -0.61 -0.97
N TYR A 209 -24.94 -1.53 -1.93
CA TYR A 209 -23.85 -2.40 -2.38
C TYR A 209 -22.70 -1.66 -3.08
N SER A 210 -23.02 -0.60 -3.83
CA SER A 210 -22.02 0.21 -4.54
C SER A 210 -21.08 0.93 -3.57
N ALA A 211 -21.60 1.41 -2.43
CA ALA A 211 -20.82 2.03 -1.37
C ALA A 211 -19.78 1.09 -0.77
N LEU A 212 -20.19 -0.15 -0.51
CA LEU A 212 -19.31 -1.19 -0.01
C LEU A 212 -18.20 -1.51 -1.02
N VAL A 213 -18.54 -1.74 -2.29
CA VAL A 213 -17.53 -2.03 -3.33
C VAL A 213 -16.55 -0.88 -3.49
N ALA A 214 -17.04 0.37 -3.54
CA ALA A 214 -16.18 1.54 -3.67
C ALA A 214 -15.24 1.68 -2.46
N SER A 215 -15.75 1.51 -1.24
CA SER A 215 -14.94 1.60 -0.02
C SER A 215 -13.89 0.48 0.08
N VAL A 216 -14.23 -0.75 -0.37
CA VAL A 216 -13.27 -1.87 -0.46
C VAL A 216 -12.16 -1.54 -1.46
N LEU A 217 -12.49 -1.01 -2.64
CA LEU A 217 -11.50 -0.64 -3.65
C LEU A 217 -10.60 0.51 -3.17
N VAL A 218 -11.17 1.53 -2.54
CA VAL A 218 -10.43 2.69 -2.03
C VAL A 218 -9.47 2.28 -0.92
N SER A 219 -9.92 1.52 0.08
CA SER A 219 -9.07 1.07 1.19
C SER A 219 -7.95 0.12 0.76
N ASN A 220 -8.13 -0.63 -0.34
CA ASN A 220 -7.10 -1.54 -0.87
C ASN A 220 -6.22 -0.92 -1.96
N SER A 221 -6.62 0.19 -2.58
CA SER A 221 -5.81 0.84 -3.63
C SER A 221 -4.39 1.21 -3.21
N PRO A 222 -4.10 1.66 -1.97
CA PRO A 222 -2.74 1.92 -1.52
C PRO A 222 -1.87 0.65 -1.47
N GLN A 223 -2.48 -0.51 -1.23
CA GLN A 223 -1.78 -1.80 -1.21
C GLN A 223 -1.24 -2.12 -2.61
N LEU A 224 -2.03 -1.88 -3.65
CA LEU A 224 -1.59 -2.05 -5.04
C LEU A 224 -0.42 -1.11 -5.38
N ILE A 225 -0.51 0.15 -4.96
CA ILE A 225 0.56 1.15 -5.18
C ILE A 225 1.86 0.70 -4.50
N LEU A 226 1.80 0.23 -3.25
CA LEU A 226 2.96 -0.32 -2.54
C LEU A 226 3.56 -1.53 -3.25
N SER A 227 2.73 -2.44 -3.78
CA SER A 227 3.22 -3.58 -4.56
C SER A 227 3.95 -3.17 -5.84
N ILE A 228 3.45 -2.14 -6.55
CA ILE A 228 4.12 -1.59 -7.73
C ILE A 228 5.47 -0.97 -7.34
N ILE A 229 5.51 -0.17 -6.27
CA ILE A 229 6.74 0.42 -5.74
C ILE A 229 7.75 -0.66 -5.39
N TYR A 230 7.33 -1.72 -4.70
CA TYR A 230 8.19 -2.85 -4.35
C TYR A 230 8.78 -3.51 -5.61
N LEU A 231 7.97 -3.78 -6.64
CA LEU A 231 8.46 -4.38 -7.89
C LEU A 231 9.48 -3.49 -8.59
N LEU A 232 9.21 -2.18 -8.68
CA LEU A 232 10.14 -1.21 -9.29
C LEU A 232 11.45 -1.12 -8.52
N PHE A 233 11.38 -1.01 -7.19
CA PHE A 233 12.57 -0.90 -6.34
C PHE A 233 13.37 -2.21 -6.31
N ASN A 234 12.72 -3.36 -6.20
CA ASN A 234 13.36 -4.68 -6.28
C ASN A 234 14.05 -4.88 -7.65
N SER A 235 13.40 -4.46 -8.75
CA SER A 235 14.01 -4.48 -10.09
C SER A 235 15.24 -3.58 -10.17
N LEU A 236 15.18 -2.38 -9.59
CA LEU A 236 16.32 -1.46 -9.53
C LEU A 236 17.50 -2.05 -8.74
N CYS A 237 17.25 -2.55 -7.54
CA CYS A 237 18.26 -3.21 -6.72
C CYS A 237 18.89 -4.40 -7.44
N THR A 238 18.06 -5.24 -8.07
CA THR A 238 18.52 -6.40 -8.84
C THR A 238 19.49 -5.99 -9.95
N LYS A 239 19.18 -4.94 -10.73
CA LYS A 239 20.07 -4.43 -11.79
C LYS A 239 21.40 -3.93 -11.23
N VAL A 240 21.37 -3.20 -10.11
CA VAL A 240 22.58 -2.69 -9.46
C VAL A 240 23.46 -3.83 -8.94
N PHE A 241 22.87 -4.84 -8.30
CA PHE A 241 23.62 -6.00 -7.80
C PHE A 241 24.16 -6.89 -8.91
N LEU A 242 23.38 -7.11 -9.96
CA LEU A 242 23.81 -7.86 -11.15
C LEU A 242 24.99 -7.16 -11.85
N ALA A 243 24.92 -5.84 -12.03
CA ALA A 243 26.04 -5.07 -12.56
C ALA A 243 27.28 -5.16 -11.66
N ARG A 244 27.10 -5.07 -10.33
CA ARG A 244 28.20 -5.23 -9.37
C ARG A 244 28.84 -6.61 -9.48
N GLU A 245 28.04 -7.67 -9.64
CA GLU A 245 28.52 -9.04 -9.80
C GLU A 245 29.35 -9.18 -11.08
N TRP A 246 28.81 -8.70 -12.22
CA TRP A 246 29.49 -8.65 -13.51
C TRP A 246 30.85 -7.95 -13.43
N PHE A 247 30.90 -6.73 -12.91
CA PHE A 247 32.14 -5.97 -12.76
C PHE A 247 33.13 -6.61 -11.78
N SER A 248 32.67 -7.50 -10.92
CA SER A 248 33.56 -8.16 -9.97
C SER A 248 34.44 -9.23 -10.64
N TYR A 249 33.96 -9.82 -11.74
CA TYR A 249 34.70 -10.81 -12.53
C TYR A 249 35.84 -10.18 -13.35
N SER A 250 35.71 -8.90 -13.72
CA SER A 250 36.78 -8.20 -14.45
C SER A 250 37.98 -7.85 -13.56
N ARG A 251 37.81 -7.83 -12.24
CA ARG A 251 38.87 -7.46 -11.28
C ARG A 251 39.64 -8.66 -10.73
N ALA A 252 38.97 -9.80 -10.58
CA ALA A 252 39.57 -11.00 -10.02
C ALA A 252 38.84 -12.23 -10.56
N ARG A 253 39.59 -13.32 -10.77
CA ARG A 253 39.02 -14.63 -11.07
C ARG A 253 38.21 -15.10 -9.87
N LYS A 254 36.93 -15.35 -10.08
CA LYS A 254 35.98 -15.79 -9.05
C LYS A 254 35.09 -16.88 -9.63
N PRO A 255 34.65 -17.86 -8.81
CA PRO A 255 33.69 -18.85 -9.28
C PRO A 255 32.37 -18.18 -9.68
N LEU A 256 31.74 -18.71 -10.73
CA LEU A 256 30.43 -18.25 -11.21
C LEU A 256 29.34 -18.62 -10.22
N ARG A 257 28.34 -17.76 -10.09
CA ARG A 257 27.13 -18.05 -9.33
C ARG A 257 26.02 -18.48 -10.29
N VAL A 258 25.67 -19.75 -10.26
CA VAL A 258 24.76 -20.41 -11.21
C VAL A 258 23.60 -21.06 -10.48
N SER A 259 22.54 -21.38 -11.20
CA SER A 259 21.37 -22.08 -10.68
C SER A 259 21.70 -23.53 -10.33
N ILE A 260 22.45 -24.21 -11.19
CA ILE A 260 22.89 -25.61 -11.01
C ILE A 260 24.43 -25.61 -11.04
N PRO A 261 25.12 -25.72 -9.89
CA PRO A 261 26.57 -25.60 -9.84
C PRO A 261 27.30 -26.87 -10.28
N GLU A 262 28.37 -26.68 -11.05
CA GLU A 262 29.34 -27.72 -11.39
C GLU A 262 30.75 -27.35 -10.92
N GLY A 263 31.47 -28.32 -10.35
CA GLY A 263 32.85 -28.14 -9.89
C GLY A 263 33.00 -27.04 -8.83
N ALA A 264 33.78 -25.99 -9.14
CA ALA A 264 34.07 -24.89 -8.22
C ALA A 264 33.01 -23.77 -8.21
N GLN A 265 31.96 -23.88 -9.03
CA GLN A 265 30.88 -22.91 -9.09
C GLN A 265 30.05 -22.86 -7.80
N ARG A 266 29.34 -21.77 -7.58
CA ARG A 266 28.48 -21.57 -6.40
C ARG A 266 27.02 -21.54 -6.82
N SER A 267 26.16 -22.15 -6.03
CA SER A 267 24.70 -22.04 -6.25
C SER A 267 24.21 -20.61 -5.96
N THR A 268 23.16 -20.21 -6.68
CA THR A 268 22.44 -18.96 -6.46
C THR A 268 21.58 -19.00 -5.21
N TYR A 269 21.28 -17.83 -4.65
CA TYR A 269 20.17 -17.69 -3.70
C TYR A 269 18.83 -17.88 -4.43
N PHE A 270 17.80 -18.29 -3.70
CA PHE A 270 16.43 -18.34 -4.23
C PHE A 270 15.93 -16.96 -4.72
N LEU A 271 16.41 -15.88 -4.10
CA LEU A 271 16.22 -14.50 -4.56
C LEU A 271 17.43 -13.99 -5.32
N GLN A 272 17.23 -13.30 -6.45
CA GLN A 272 18.34 -12.78 -7.26
C GLN A 272 19.24 -11.79 -6.49
N ILE A 273 18.67 -11.12 -5.48
CA ILE A 273 19.35 -10.20 -4.56
C ILE A 273 19.91 -10.96 -3.34
N PRO A 274 21.12 -10.64 -2.84
CA PRO A 274 21.66 -11.24 -1.62
C PRO A 274 20.72 -11.08 -0.41
N TYR A 275 20.54 -12.14 0.39
CA TYR A 275 19.60 -12.17 1.53
C TYR A 275 19.77 -11.01 2.53
N ARG A 276 21.01 -10.53 2.74
CA ARG A 276 21.31 -9.36 3.61
C ARG A 276 20.63 -8.06 3.16
N PHE A 277 20.20 -7.95 1.91
CA PHE A 277 19.45 -6.81 1.37
C PHE A 277 18.02 -7.21 1.03
N GLY A 278 17.81 -8.42 0.49
CA GLY A 278 16.48 -8.92 0.15
C GLY A 278 15.56 -9.09 1.36
N LEU A 279 16.06 -9.64 2.48
CA LEU A 279 15.23 -9.85 3.68
C LEU A 279 14.82 -8.53 4.36
N PRO A 280 15.72 -7.55 4.58
CA PRO A 280 15.29 -6.24 5.06
C PRO A 280 14.28 -5.57 4.13
N LEU A 281 14.49 -5.66 2.81
CA LEU A 281 13.56 -5.10 1.83
C LEU A 281 12.16 -5.72 1.94
N MET A 282 12.08 -7.05 2.07
CA MET A 282 10.82 -7.75 2.31
C MET A 282 10.18 -7.32 3.63
N ALA A 283 10.95 -7.26 4.71
CA ALA A 283 10.46 -6.82 6.02
C ALA A 283 9.89 -5.40 5.96
N TYR A 284 10.61 -4.45 5.34
CA TYR A 284 10.13 -3.09 5.11
C TYR A 284 8.82 -3.07 4.31
N SER A 285 8.73 -3.84 3.23
CA SER A 285 7.52 -3.94 2.42
C SER A 285 6.35 -4.47 3.25
N THR A 286 6.54 -5.57 4.00
CA THR A 286 5.50 -6.14 4.88
C THR A 286 5.04 -5.15 5.93
N ILE A 287 5.97 -4.44 6.59
CA ILE A 287 5.64 -3.42 7.60
C ILE A 287 4.86 -2.27 6.97
N LEU A 288 5.25 -1.79 5.80
CA LEU A 288 4.52 -0.73 5.09
C LEU A 288 3.11 -1.17 4.69
N HIS A 289 2.95 -2.36 4.14
CA HIS A 289 1.64 -2.92 3.80
C HIS A 289 0.73 -3.02 5.03
N TRP A 290 1.29 -3.48 6.17
CA TRP A 290 0.58 -3.54 7.43
C TRP A 290 0.20 -2.15 7.95
N LEU A 291 1.13 -1.20 8.03
CA LEU A 291 0.85 0.16 8.50
C LEU A 291 -0.17 0.90 7.63
N VAL A 292 -0.12 0.70 6.32
CA VAL A 292 -1.11 1.26 5.39
C VAL A 292 -2.50 0.67 5.63
N SER A 293 -2.60 -0.63 5.94
CA SER A 293 -3.88 -1.25 6.33
C SER A 293 -4.47 -0.66 7.61
N GLN A 294 -3.61 -0.15 8.50
CA GLN A 294 -4.04 0.55 9.71
C GLN A 294 -4.28 2.05 9.47
N SER A 295 -3.84 2.60 8.34
CA SER A 295 -3.95 4.02 8.01
C SER A 295 -5.27 4.36 7.32
N ILE A 296 -5.73 3.50 6.42
CA ILE A 296 -7.04 3.60 5.76
C ILE A 296 -7.65 2.21 5.69
N PHE A 297 -8.87 2.07 6.21
CA PHE A 297 -9.53 0.78 6.34
C PHE A 297 -11.03 0.90 6.04
N LEU A 298 -11.67 -0.21 5.70
CA LEU A 298 -13.11 -0.27 5.49
C LEU A 298 -13.84 -0.14 6.84
N VAL A 299 -14.87 0.70 6.90
CA VAL A 299 -15.77 0.82 8.05
C VAL A 299 -17.21 0.66 7.58
N GLN A 300 -17.96 -0.19 8.27
CA GLN A 300 -19.38 -0.34 8.05
C GLN A 300 -20.12 -0.15 9.37
N VAL A 301 -21.16 0.69 9.34
CA VAL A 301 -21.99 1.01 10.49
C VAL A 301 -23.42 0.58 10.19
N THR A 302 -23.97 -0.26 11.06
CA THR A 302 -25.39 -0.67 11.03
C THR A 302 -26.06 -0.08 12.25
N TYR A 303 -27.21 0.57 12.05
CA TYR A 303 -28.01 1.12 13.13
C TYR A 303 -28.91 0.02 13.73
N TYR A 304 -29.04 0.04 15.06
CA TYR A 304 -29.89 -0.89 15.81
C TYR A 304 -30.91 -0.08 16.61
N ASP A 305 -32.18 -0.46 16.54
CA ASP A 305 -33.23 0.01 17.45
C ASP A 305 -33.58 -1.10 18.45
N GLU A 306 -34.26 -0.78 19.56
CA GLU A 306 -34.49 -1.65 20.72
C GLU A 306 -35.22 -2.98 20.42
N SER A 307 -35.78 -3.17 19.21
CA SER A 307 -36.51 -4.40 18.86
C SER A 307 -36.13 -5.09 17.54
N ASP A 308 -35.35 -4.46 16.65
CA ASP A 308 -34.80 -5.13 15.47
C ASP A 308 -33.61 -4.36 14.87
N SER A 309 -32.71 -5.08 14.22
CA SER A 309 -31.65 -4.44 13.41
C SER A 309 -32.25 -3.95 12.10
N ASP A 310 -32.31 -2.63 11.90
CA ASP A 310 -32.76 -2.10 10.61
C ASP A 310 -31.63 -2.19 9.59
N TYR A 311 -31.56 -3.33 8.90
CA TYR A 311 -30.59 -3.58 7.84
C TYR A 311 -30.68 -2.55 6.69
N ASN A 312 -31.79 -1.84 6.55
CA ASN A 312 -31.96 -0.81 5.52
C ASN A 312 -31.14 0.45 5.81
N LEU A 313 -30.72 0.65 7.06
CA LEU A 313 -29.85 1.75 7.49
C LEU A 313 -28.44 1.19 7.73
N THR A 314 -27.77 0.72 6.67
CA THR A 314 -26.35 0.34 6.74
C THR A 314 -25.52 1.28 5.87
N ILE A 315 -24.58 1.97 6.50
CA ILE A 315 -23.66 2.90 5.83
C ILE A 315 -22.30 2.22 5.70
N SER A 316 -21.73 2.26 4.49
CA SER A 316 -20.38 1.73 4.22
C SER A 316 -19.47 2.86 3.75
N SER A 317 -18.36 3.06 4.43
CA SER A 317 -17.37 4.09 4.10
C SER A 317 -15.94 3.60 4.44
N CYS A 318 -14.96 4.48 4.28
CA CYS A 318 -13.59 4.27 4.74
C CYS A 318 -13.35 5.01 6.06
N GLY A 319 -12.63 4.39 6.98
CA GLY A 319 -12.03 5.04 8.14
C GLY A 319 -10.57 5.37 7.90
N TYR A 320 -10.03 6.34 8.65
CA TYR A 320 -8.60 6.64 8.65
C TYR A 320 -8.02 6.72 10.05
N SER A 321 -6.70 6.55 10.17
CA SER A 321 -5.97 6.68 11.44
C SER A 321 -4.78 7.61 11.29
N PRO A 322 -4.81 8.83 11.87
CA PRO A 322 -3.67 9.74 11.89
C PRO A 322 -2.37 9.11 12.44
N PRO A 323 -2.34 8.37 13.58
CA PRO A 323 -1.11 7.75 14.04
C PRO A 323 -0.60 6.67 13.07
N GLY A 324 -1.50 5.90 12.44
CA GLY A 324 -1.12 4.95 11.38
C GLY A 324 -0.46 5.63 10.18
N MET A 325 -1.03 6.74 9.71
CA MET A 325 -0.48 7.53 8.61
C MET A 325 0.90 8.13 8.94
N ILE A 326 1.08 8.64 10.17
CA ILE A 326 2.36 9.18 10.63
C ILE A 326 3.43 8.07 10.66
N LEU A 327 3.13 6.92 11.24
CA LEU A 327 4.05 5.78 11.28
C LEU A 327 4.41 5.30 9.86
N THR A 328 3.43 5.27 8.96
CA THR A 328 3.66 4.94 7.54
C THR A 328 4.62 5.93 6.88
N LEU A 329 4.45 7.24 7.12
CA LEU A 329 5.34 8.28 6.59
C LEU A 329 6.77 8.15 7.14
N ILE A 330 6.92 7.84 8.43
CA ILE A 330 8.24 7.66 9.05
C ILE A 330 8.95 6.46 8.41
N VAL A 331 8.30 5.29 8.39
CA VAL A 331 8.90 4.07 7.82
C VAL A 331 9.15 4.24 6.32
N GLY A 332 8.21 4.82 5.58
CA GLY A 332 8.36 5.09 4.15
C GLY A 332 9.48 6.07 3.84
N GLY A 333 9.62 7.12 4.65
CA GLY A 333 10.70 8.11 4.52
C GLY A 333 12.09 7.54 4.79
N THR A 334 12.22 6.57 5.69
CA THR A 334 13.51 5.91 5.96
C THR A 334 13.97 4.95 4.85
N LEU A 335 13.05 4.52 3.98
CA LEU A 335 13.35 3.57 2.90
C LEU A 335 13.95 4.25 1.64
N ILE A 336 13.72 5.55 1.46
CA ILE A 336 14.14 6.36 0.30
C ILE A 336 15.59 6.81 0.46
#